data_AF-A0A7X1L2J5-F1
#
_entry.id   AF-A0A7X1L2J5-F1
#
_cell.length_a   1.000
_cell.length_b   1.000
_cell.length_c   1.000
_cell.angle_alpha   90.00
_cell.angle_beta   90.00
_cell.angle_gamma   90.00
#
_symmetry.space_group_name_H-M   'P 1'
#
loop_
_entity.id
_entity.type
_entity.pdbx_description
1 polymer ?
#
loop_
_entity_poly.entity_id
_entity_poly.type
_entity_poly.pdbx_seq_one_letter_code
_entity_poly.pdbx_strand_id
1 'polypeptide(L)'
;ADLTMIIRPDKRYGKVFDVLIEFKFVKLKDAGMSAEQARELSEDELYRIPEIVKQIKDGEKQVKEYGEKLEQRHGNLRLQKFVVVALGFERVCFSKLNFQ
;
A
#
# COMPACT_ATOMS: atom_id res chain seq x y z
N ALA A 1 -4.84 3.49 -4.64
CA ALA A 1 -6.07 3.13 -3.91
C ALA A 1 -5.63 2.81 -2.51
N ASP A 2 -6.33 3.30 -1.49
CA ASP A 2 -5.85 3.24 -0.13
C ASP A 2 -6.70 2.33 0.76
N LEU A 3 -6.05 1.70 1.74
CA LEU A 3 -6.71 0.99 2.82
C LEU A 3 -6.34 1.69 4.13
N THR A 4 -7.36 2.16 4.84
CA THR A 4 -7.19 2.69 6.19
C THR A 4 -7.86 1.76 7.21
N MET A 5 -7.14 1.38 8.26
CA MET A 5 -7.66 0.62 9.39
C MET A 5 -7.52 1.46 10.65
N ILE A 6 -8.63 1.98 11.16
CA ILE A 6 -8.65 2.83 12.36
C ILE A 6 -9.23 2.05 13.54
N ILE A 7 -8.52 2.05 14.66
CA ILE A 7 -8.99 1.44 15.90
C ILE A 7 -10.11 2.30 16.48
N ARG A 8 -11.23 1.65 16.84
CA ARG A 8 -12.34 2.32 17.52
C ARG A 8 -11.85 3.03 18.79
N PRO A 9 -12.31 4.25 19.08
CA PRO A 9 -11.84 5.04 20.23
C PRO A 9 -11.92 4.28 21.57
N ASP A 10 -12.99 3.53 21.80
CA ASP A 10 -13.23 2.74 23.03
C ASP A 10 -12.32 1.50 23.16
N LYS A 11 -11.61 1.13 22.09
CA LYS A 11 -10.71 -0.04 22.02
C LYS A 11 -9.23 0.30 21.98
N ARG A 12 -8.86 1.57 22.19
CA ARG A 12 -7.46 2.06 22.13
C ARG A 12 -6.58 1.69 23.33
N TYR A 13 -7.06 0.85 24.24
CA TYR A 13 -6.25 0.30 25.34
C TYR A 13 -5.21 -0.74 24.87
N GLY A 14 -5.41 -1.36 23.70
CA GLY A 14 -4.44 -2.29 23.10
C GLY A 14 -3.26 -1.57 22.45
N LYS A 15 -2.09 -2.23 22.39
CA LYS A 15 -0.89 -1.67 21.71
C LYS A 15 -0.95 -1.77 20.18
N VAL A 16 -2.13 -1.74 19.57
CA VAL A 16 -2.31 -1.88 18.12
C VAL A 16 -2.11 -0.51 17.44
N PHE A 17 -1.64 -0.51 16.20
CA PHE A 17 -1.45 0.69 15.39
C PHE A 17 -2.63 0.93 14.46
N ASP A 18 -2.84 2.19 14.10
CA ASP A 18 -3.72 2.55 13.00
C ASP A 18 -2.97 2.32 11.68
N VAL A 19 -3.65 1.61 10.77
CA VAL A 19 -3.28 1.20 9.42
C VAL A 19 -3.45 2.27 8.34
N LEU A 20 -2.45 2.81 7.63
CA LEU A 20 -2.68 3.44 6.33
C LEU A 20 -1.76 2.87 5.26
N ILE A 21 -2.33 2.30 4.20
CA ILE A 21 -1.61 1.71 3.06
C ILE A 21 -2.05 2.41 1.78
N GLU A 22 -1.09 3.00 1.04
CA GLU A 22 -1.30 3.46 -0.33
C GLU A 22 -0.84 2.38 -1.32
N PHE A 23 -1.78 1.81 -2.08
CA PHE A 23 -1.48 0.83 -3.11
C PHE A 23 -1.24 1.49 -4.47
N LYS A 24 -0.10 1.14 -5.06
CA LYS A 24 0.31 1.48 -6.42
C LYS A 24 0.45 0.23 -7.28
N PHE A 25 0.42 0.44 -8.58
CA PHE A 25 0.52 -0.64 -9.55
C PHE A 25 1.34 -0.20 -10.76
N VAL A 26 2.25 -1.06 -11.17
CA VAL A 26 3.07 -0.95 -12.38
C VAL A 26 2.72 -2.11 -13.29
N LYS A 27 2.35 -1.82 -14.55
CA LYS A 27 2.15 -2.88 -15.54
C LYS A 27 3.50 -3.40 -16.00
N LEU A 28 3.62 -4.71 -16.21
CA LEU A 28 4.83 -5.33 -16.76
C LEU A 28 5.32 -4.66 -18.04
N LYS A 29 4.39 -4.33 -18.95
CA LYS A 29 4.71 -3.64 -20.21
C LYS A 29 5.31 -2.24 -20.00
N ASP A 30 4.90 -1.55 -18.94
CA ASP A 30 5.39 -0.20 -18.64
C ASP A 30 6.81 -0.29 -18.04
N ALA A 31 7.13 -1.40 -17.37
CA ALA A 31 8.48 -1.75 -16.92
C ALA A 31 9.32 -2.48 -17.99
N GLY A 32 8.76 -2.74 -19.19
CA GLY A 32 9.45 -3.47 -20.26
C GLY A 32 9.75 -4.94 -19.96
N MET A 33 8.98 -5.58 -19.08
CA MET A 33 9.24 -6.95 -18.58
C MET A 33 8.18 -7.95 -19.03
N SER A 34 8.57 -9.23 -19.11
CA SER A 34 7.63 -10.37 -19.15
C SER A 34 7.24 -10.82 -17.74
N ALA A 35 6.22 -11.66 -17.65
CA ALA A 35 5.78 -12.26 -16.39
C ALA A 35 6.84 -13.19 -15.79
N GLU A 36 7.55 -13.93 -16.63
CA GLU A 36 8.64 -14.82 -16.23
C GLU A 36 9.79 -14.01 -15.63
N GLN A 37 10.20 -12.93 -16.30
CA GLN A 37 11.26 -12.05 -15.81
C GLN A 37 10.89 -11.41 -14.46
N ALA A 38 9.66 -10.93 -14.31
CA ALA A 38 9.22 -10.30 -13.07
C ALA A 38 9.21 -11.27 -11.87
N ARG A 39 8.98 -12.57 -12.10
CA ARG A 39 9.01 -13.61 -11.04
C ARG A 39 10.40 -13.93 -10.51
N GLU A 40 11.43 -13.69 -11.32
CA GLU A 40 12.82 -14.03 -10.97
C GLU A 40 13.54 -12.91 -10.21
N LEU A 41 12.94 -11.71 -10.12
CA LEU A 41 13.51 -10.55 -9.46
C LEU A 41 13.64 -10.75 -7.95
N SER A 42 14.80 -10.38 -7.40
CA SER A 42 14.98 -10.13 -5.98
C SER A 42 14.33 -8.81 -5.54
N GLU A 43 14.16 -8.64 -4.23
CA GLU A 43 13.64 -7.41 -3.63
C GLU A 43 14.52 -6.19 -3.99
N ASP A 44 15.84 -6.31 -3.90
CA ASP A 44 16.77 -5.24 -4.25
C ASP A 44 16.66 -4.82 -5.73
N GLU A 45 16.35 -5.76 -6.62
CA GLU A 45 16.14 -5.47 -8.04
C GLU A 45 14.80 -4.77 -8.28
N LEU A 46 13.74 -5.13 -7.54
CA LEU A 46 12.45 -4.40 -7.61
C LEU A 46 12.64 -2.91 -7.27
N TYR A 47 13.40 -2.59 -6.22
CA TYR A 47 13.67 -1.19 -5.85
C TYR A 47 14.56 -0.43 -6.84
N ARG A 48 15.14 -1.09 -7.85
CA ARG A 48 15.91 -0.46 -8.92
C ARG A 48 15.09 -0.20 -10.18
N ILE A 49 13.87 -0.76 -10.29
CA ILE A 49 12.99 -0.53 -11.45
C ILE A 49 12.50 0.93 -11.43
N PRO A 50 12.76 1.72 -12.48
CA PRO A 50 12.42 3.15 -12.51
C PRO A 50 10.93 3.42 -12.23
N GLU A 51 10.05 2.59 -12.79
CA GLU A 51 8.59 2.70 -12.63
C GLU A 51 8.18 2.44 -11.17
N ILE A 52 8.80 1.47 -10.50
CA ILE A 52 8.55 1.18 -9.07
C ILE A 52 9.03 2.35 -8.22
N VAL A 53 10.25 2.84 -8.44
CA VAL A 53 10.81 3.99 -7.70
C VAL A 53 9.91 5.22 -7.84
N LYS A 54 9.41 5.47 -9.05
CA LYS A 54 8.47 6.57 -9.32
C LYS A 54 7.17 6.39 -8.52
N GLN A 55 6.60 5.18 -8.52
CA GLN A 55 5.36 4.90 -7.77
C GLN A 55 5.55 4.96 -6.26
N ILE A 56 6.70 4.53 -5.73
CA ILE A 56 7.04 4.70 -4.31
C ILE A 56 7.02 6.19 -3.95
N LYS A 57 7.73 7.05 -4.70
CA LYS A 57 7.79 8.49 -4.42
C LYS A 57 6.41 9.17 -4.50
N ASP A 58 5.62 8.81 -5.50
CA ASP A 58 4.24 9.33 -5.63
C ASP A 58 3.35 8.85 -4.47
N GLY A 59 3.45 7.58 -4.09
CA GLY A 59 2.72 7.01 -2.96
C GLY A 59 3.12 7.63 -1.63
N GLU A 60 4.41 7.93 -1.42
CA GLU A 60 4.89 8.59 -0.20
C GLU A 60 4.28 9.98 -0.03
N LYS A 61 4.18 10.75 -1.12
CA LYS A 61 3.53 12.06 -1.09
C LYS A 61 2.06 11.91 -0.68
N GLN A 62 1.35 10.99 -1.32
CA GLN A 62 -0.09 10.79 -1.08
C GLN A 62 -0.39 10.27 0.33
N VAL A 63 0.37 9.28 0.81
CA VAL A 63 0.17 8.69 2.14
C VAL A 63 0.49 9.69 3.27
N LYS A 64 1.45 10.59 3.05
CA LYS A 64 1.76 11.69 3.98
C LYS A 64 0.61 12.69 4.05
N GLU A 65 0.21 13.23 2.89
CA GLU A 65 -0.89 14.21 2.80
C GLU A 65 -2.20 13.66 3.37
N TYR A 66 -2.54 12.41 3.08
CA TYR A 66 -3.78 11.82 3.60
C TYR A 66 -3.68 11.46 5.07
N GLY A 67 -2.54 10.94 5.51
CA GLY A 67 -2.32 10.65 6.93
C GLY A 67 -2.40 11.88 7.83
N GLU A 68 -1.93 13.04 7.36
CA GLU A 68 -2.10 14.32 8.08
C GLU A 68 -3.58 14.68 8.26
N LYS A 69 -4.39 14.51 7.21
CA LYS A 69 -5.84 14.75 7.27
C LYS A 69 -6.53 13.79 8.24
N LEU A 70 -6.10 12.53 8.30
CA LEU A 70 -6.64 11.53 9.24
C LEU A 70 -6.31 11.88 10.69
N GLU A 71 -5.07 12.29 10.97
CA GLU A 71 -4.66 12.74 12.30
C GLU A 71 -5.46 13.97 12.75
N GLN A 72 -5.65 14.95 11.87
CA GLN A 72 -6.46 16.14 12.14
C GLN A 72 -7.93 15.80 12.46
N ARG A 73 -8.50 14.80 11.75
CA ARG A 73 -9.90 14.41 11.93
C ARG A 73 -10.14 13.57 13.19
N HIS A 74 -9.26 12.62 13.48
CA HIS A 74 -9.52 11.61 14.51
C HIS A 74 -8.78 11.84 15.82
N GLY A 75 -7.65 12.56 15.78
CA GLY A 75 -6.81 12.83 16.94
C GLY A 75 -6.16 11.58 17.56
N ASN A 76 -4.89 11.70 17.97
CA ASN A 76 -4.20 10.66 18.73
C ASN A 76 -4.19 9.28 18.03
N LEU A 77 -4.05 9.26 16.69
CA LEU A 77 -3.84 7.99 15.99
C LEU A 77 -2.39 7.54 16.23
N ARG A 78 -2.19 6.23 16.26
CA ARG A 78 -0.86 5.64 16.19
C ARG A 78 -0.64 5.20 14.75
N LEU A 79 -0.67 6.16 13.82
CA LEU A 79 -0.77 5.89 12.40
C LEU A 79 0.56 5.42 11.80
N GLN A 80 0.61 4.17 11.34
CA GLN A 80 1.67 3.63 10.49
C GLN A 80 1.28 3.80 9.02
N LYS A 81 2.21 4.29 8.21
CA LYS A 81 1.98 4.65 6.81
C LYS A 81 2.86 3.78 5.91
N PHE A 82 2.25 3.14 4.91
CA PHE A 82 2.94 2.26 3.98
C PHE A 82 2.62 2.64 2.53
N VAL A 83 3.58 2.41 1.66
CA VAL A 83 3.36 2.40 0.21
C VAL A 83 3.65 0.98 -0.27
N VAL A 84 2.71 0.40 -1.00
CA VAL A 84 2.84 -0.95 -1.56
C VAL A 84 2.72 -0.83 -3.06
N VAL A 85 3.77 -1.20 -3.80
CA VAL A 85 3.77 -1.18 -5.26
C VAL A 85 3.74 -2.62 -5.76
N ALA A 86 2.70 -2.97 -6.51
CA ALA A 86 2.65 -4.23 -7.24
C ALA A 86 3.23 -4.05 -8.66
N LEU A 87 4.11 -4.97 -9.07
CA LEU A 87 4.58 -5.11 -10.46
C LEU A 87 3.85 -6.29 -11.11
N GLY A 88 2.97 -6.01 -12.07
CA GLY A 88 2.15 -7.05 -12.69
C GLY A 88 1.11 -7.66 -11.74
N PHE A 89 0.26 -8.53 -12.31
CA PHE A 89 -0.76 -9.29 -11.59
C PHE A 89 -1.00 -10.60 -12.34
N GLU A 90 -0.12 -11.57 -12.09
CA GLU A 90 -0.08 -12.74 -12.97
C GLU A 90 -1.24 -13.70 -12.69
N ARG A 91 -1.91 -13.52 -11.54
CA ARG A 91 -3.37 -13.67 -11.34
C ARG A 91 -3.76 -13.33 -9.90
N VAL A 92 -4.90 -12.68 -9.72
CA VAL A 92 -5.53 -12.45 -8.40
C VAL A 92 -7.03 -12.70 -8.50
N CYS A 93 -7.62 -13.34 -7.49
CA CYS A 93 -9.07 -13.60 -7.36
C CYS A 93 -9.50 -13.37 -5.91
N PHE A 94 -10.70 -12.85 -5.69
CA PHE A 94 -11.28 -12.69 -4.35
C PHE A 94 -12.78 -12.98 -4.36
N SER A 95 -13.32 -13.42 -3.21
CA SER A 95 -14.75 -13.55 -2.99
C SER A 95 -15.13 -13.01 -1.61
N LYS A 96 -16.27 -12.30 -1.57
CA LYS A 96 -16.82 -11.72 -0.35
C LYS A 96 -17.61 -12.78 0.42
N LEU A 97 -17.41 -12.82 1.73
CA LEU A 97 -18.26 -13.60 2.63
C LEU A 97 -19.39 -12.72 3.16
N ASN A 98 -20.60 -13.26 3.14
CA ASN A 98 -21.73 -12.61 3.79
C ASN A 98 -21.73 -12.96 5.28
N PHE A 99 -21.98 -11.96 6.11
CA PHE A 99 -22.47 -12.20 7.46
C PHE A 99 -23.99 -12.38 7.37
N GLN A 100 -24.51 -13.43 8.02
CA GLN A 100 -25.96 -13.59 8.22
C GLN A 100 -26.51 -12.51 9.14
#